data_AF-E9CQW8-F1
#
_entry.id   AF-E9CQW8-F1
#
_cell.length_a   1.000
_cell.length_b   1.000
_cell.length_c   1.000
_cell.angle_alpha   90.00
_cell.angle_beta   90.00
_cell.angle_gamma   90.00
#
_symmetry.space_group_name_H-M   'P 1'
#
loop_
_entity.id
_entity.type
_entity.pdbx_description
1 polymer ?
#
loop_
_entity_poly.entity_id
_entity_poly.type
_entity_poly.pdbx_seq_one_letter_code
_entity_poly.pdbx_strand_id
1 'polypeptide(L)'
;VLYYYSMYGHIETLAHAVAEGARRVDGVDVTVKRVPETIPEGAFVKAGGKSDQQAPIAPPQELAAYDGIIFGTPTRFGNMAGQMR
;
A
#
# COMPACT_ATOMS: atom_id res chain seq x y z
N VAL A 1 -0.92 -8.56 -7.33
CA VAL A 1 -0.97 -7.15 -6.88
C VAL A 1 -0.27 -6.98 -5.54
N LEU A 2 0.40 -5.85 -5.34
CA LEU A 2 0.81 -5.38 -4.02
C LEU A 2 -0.14 -4.29 -3.57
N TYR A 3 -0.71 -4.45 -2.38
CA TYR A 3 -1.68 -3.55 -1.80
C TYR A 3 -1.17 -3.04 -0.47
N TYR A 4 -0.95 -1.72 -0.34
CA TYR A 4 -0.29 -1.21 0.85
C TYR A 4 -0.93 0.02 1.47
N TYR A 5 -0.64 0.23 2.75
CA TYR A 5 -0.81 1.50 3.44
C TYR A 5 0.55 2.00 3.92
N SER A 6 0.84 3.29 3.76
CA SER A 6 2.06 3.90 4.28
C SER A 6 1.76 5.32 4.71
N MET A 7 2.05 5.65 5.97
CA MET A 7 1.92 7.03 6.44
C MET A 7 3.19 7.85 6.16
N TYR A 8 4.37 7.24 6.33
CA TYR A 8 5.68 7.91 6.30
C TYR A 8 6.63 7.38 5.23
N GLY A 9 6.14 6.61 4.25
CA GLY A 9 6.95 6.12 3.13
C GLY A 9 7.63 4.75 3.34
N HIS A 10 7.89 4.30 4.56
CA HIS A 10 8.59 3.02 4.79
C HIS A 10 7.97 1.81 4.08
N ILE A 11 6.64 1.68 4.18
CA ILE A 11 5.91 0.58 3.55
C ILE A 11 5.79 0.79 2.03
N GLU A 12 5.76 2.03 1.56
CA GLU A 12 5.80 2.33 0.13
C GLU A 12 7.13 1.85 -0.48
N THR A 13 8.26 2.20 0.14
CA THR A 13 9.58 1.72 -0.29
C THR A 13 9.65 0.20 -0.30
N LEU A 14 9.15 -0.45 0.76
CA LEU A 14 9.12 -1.90 0.84
C LEU A 14 8.21 -2.52 -0.24
N ALA A 15 7.05 -1.92 -0.50
CA ALA A 15 6.15 -2.38 -1.56
C ALA A 15 6.83 -2.31 -2.93
N HIS A 16 7.56 -1.23 -3.25
CA HIS A 16 8.31 -1.16 -4.50
C HIS A 16 9.40 -2.23 -4.60
N ALA A 17 10.16 -2.49 -3.52
CA ALA A 17 11.17 -3.54 -3.51
C ALA A 17 10.55 -4.94 -3.68
N VAL A 18 9.43 -5.23 -3.02
CA VAL A 18 8.71 -6.51 -3.20
C VAL A 18 8.17 -6.63 -4.63
N ALA A 19 7.67 -5.54 -5.22
CA ALA A 19 7.19 -5.54 -6.60
C ALA A 19 8.32 -5.81 -7.59
N GLU A 20 9.49 -5.20 -7.40
CA GLU A 20 10.69 -5.48 -8.19
C GLU A 20 11.12 -6.94 -8.09
N GLY A 21 11.05 -7.54 -6.90
CA GLY A 21 11.32 -8.97 -6.72
C GLY A 21 10.32 -9.85 -7.46
N ALA A 22 9.03 -9.58 -7.31
CA ALA A 22 7.96 -10.35 -7.95
C ALA A 22 8.01 -10.27 -9.49
N ARG A 23 8.37 -9.11 -10.05
CA ARG A 23 8.51 -8.91 -11.51
C ARG A 23 9.64 -9.72 -12.16
N ARG A 24 10.54 -10.32 -11.37
CA ARG A 24 11.62 -11.18 -11.90
C ARG A 24 11.14 -12.59 -12.24
N VAL A 25 9.91 -12.95 -11.87
CA VAL A 25 9.35 -14.27 -12.18
C VAL A 25 8.66 -14.20 -13.53
N ASP A 26 9.09 -15.04 -14.47
CA ASP A 26 8.52 -15.10 -15.81
C ASP A 26 7.01 -15.36 -15.77
N GLY A 27 6.25 -14.59 -16.55
CA GLY A 27 4.80 -14.69 -16.62
C GLY A 27 4.03 -14.00 -15.48
N VAL A 28 4.71 -13.35 -14.52
CA VAL A 28 4.06 -12.63 -13.42
C VAL A 28 3.93 -11.14 -13.73
N ASP A 29 2.68 -10.65 -13.84
CA ASP A 29 2.39 -9.22 -13.88
C ASP A 29 2.17 -8.65 -12.47
N VAL A 30 2.70 -7.46 -12.21
CA VAL A 30 2.76 -6.86 -10.88
C VAL A 30 2.37 -5.39 -10.90
N THR A 31 1.18 -5.12 -10.39
CA THR A 31 0.69 -3.78 -10.06
C THR A 31 0.93 -3.45 -8.58
N VAL A 32 1.28 -2.20 -8.28
CA VAL A 32 1.38 -1.65 -6.92
C VAL A 32 0.25 -0.65 -6.71
N LYS A 33 -0.52 -0.82 -5.65
CA LYS A 33 -1.66 0.03 -5.29
C LYS A 33 -1.66 0.35 -3.80
N ARG A 34 -2.36 1.43 -3.44
CA ARG A 34 -2.53 1.84 -2.03
C ARG A 34 -3.99 1.87 -1.60
N VAL A 35 -4.22 1.70 -0.31
CA VAL A 35 -5.55 1.89 0.30
C VAL A 35 -5.86 3.38 0.45
N PRO A 36 -7.15 3.77 0.49
CA PRO A 36 -7.54 5.14 0.82
C PRO A 36 -7.05 5.55 2.22
N GLU A 37 -6.69 6.83 2.38
CA GLU A 37 -6.41 7.40 3.69
C GLU A 37 -7.72 7.69 4.43
N THR A 38 -7.76 7.44 5.74
CA THR A 38 -8.94 7.68 6.60
C THR A 38 -8.78 8.93 7.46
N ILE A 39 -7.55 9.42 7.65
CA ILE A 39 -7.27 10.65 8.38
C ILE A 39 -7.62 11.84 7.47
N PRO A 40 -8.37 12.85 7.96
CA PRO A 40 -8.62 14.07 7.21
C PRO A 40 -7.31 14.75 6.77
N GLU A 41 -7.27 15.25 5.53
CA GLU A 41 -6.06 15.78 4.89
C GLU A 41 -5.25 16.75 5.78
N GLY A 42 -5.93 17.72 6.41
CA GLY A 42 -5.26 18.70 7.29
C GLY A 42 -4.59 18.06 8.51
N ALA A 43 -5.20 17.02 9.09
CA ALA A 43 -4.61 16.27 10.19
C ALA A 43 -3.48 15.34 9.72
N PHE A 44 -3.60 14.76 8.53
CA PHE A 44 -2.58 13.91 7.92
C PHE A 44 -1.29 14.71 7.64
N VAL A 45 -1.43 15.88 6.99
CA VAL A 45 -0.31 16.79 6.71
C VAL A 45 0.33 17.28 8.01
N LYS A 46 -0.48 17.68 9.01
CA LYS A 46 0.02 18.12 10.31
C LYS A 46 0.79 17.02 11.06
N ALA A 47 0.42 15.75 10.86
CA ALA A 47 1.11 14.60 11.44
C ALA A 47 2.38 14.19 10.67
N GLY A 48 2.78 14.95 9.65
CA GLY A 48 3.95 14.68 8.82
C GLY A 48 3.74 13.54 7.82
N GLY A 49 2.49 13.24 7.47
CA GLY A 49 2.16 12.20 6.51
C GLY A 49 2.67 12.51 5.10
N LYS A 50 3.22 11.50 4.43
CA LYS A 50 3.69 11.59 3.04
C LYS A 50 2.50 11.49 2.07
N SER A 51 2.13 12.59 1.42
CA SER A 51 0.97 12.66 0.51
C SER A 51 1.29 12.39 -0.96
N ASP A 52 2.55 12.52 -1.37
CA ASP A 52 3.04 12.40 -2.75
C ASP A 52 3.37 10.95 -3.16
N GLN A 53 2.53 10.00 -2.75
CA GLN A 53 2.74 8.58 -3.06
C GLN A 53 2.25 8.28 -4.49
N GLN A 54 3.12 7.69 -5.31
CA GLN A 54 2.84 7.49 -6.74
C GLN A 54 1.81 6.40 -7.03
N ALA A 55 1.66 5.43 -6.11
CA ALA A 55 0.74 4.32 -6.31
C ALA A 55 -0.72 4.82 -6.33
N PRO A 56 -1.54 4.38 -7.30
CA PRO A 56 -2.95 4.73 -7.35
C PRO A 56 -3.71 4.12 -6.17
N ILE A 57 -4.75 4.83 -5.72
CA ILE A 57 -5.71 4.28 -4.77
C ILE A 57 -6.57 3.25 -5.52
N ALA A 58 -6.85 2.12 -4.89
CA ALA A 58 -7.82 1.17 -5.41
C ALA A 58 -8.92 0.81 -4.40
N PRO A 59 -10.11 0.43 -4.89
CA PRO A 59 -11.20 -0.03 -4.05
C PRO A 59 -11.10 -1.55 -3.78
N PRO A 60 -11.68 -2.07 -2.68
CA PRO A 60 -11.56 -3.49 -2.31
C PRO A 60 -12.09 -4.47 -3.36
N GLN A 61 -13.05 -4.05 -4.20
CA GLN A 61 -13.65 -4.90 -5.22
C GLN A 61 -12.65 -5.37 -6.27
N GLU A 62 -11.58 -4.60 -6.49
CA GLU A 62 -10.55 -4.92 -7.46
C GLU A 62 -9.67 -6.10 -7.02
N LEU A 63 -9.64 -6.42 -5.73
CA LEU A 63 -8.80 -7.50 -5.19
C LEU A 63 -9.13 -8.87 -5.82
N ALA A 64 -10.39 -9.08 -6.20
CA ALA A 64 -10.84 -10.31 -6.84
C ALA A 64 -10.28 -10.52 -8.26
N ALA A 65 -9.72 -9.48 -8.89
CA ALA A 65 -9.17 -9.55 -10.24
C ALA A 65 -7.73 -10.10 -10.30
N TYR A 66 -7.12 -10.39 -9.15
CA TYR A 66 -5.71 -10.76 -9.07
C TYR A 66 -5.52 -12.19 -8.54
N ASP A 67 -4.59 -12.93 -9.14
CA ASP A 67 -4.26 -14.30 -8.73
C ASP A 67 -3.43 -14.37 -7.44
N GLY A 68 -2.75 -13.26 -7.08
CA GLY A 68 -1.90 -13.18 -5.89
C GLY A 68 -1.92 -11.77 -5.30
N ILE A 69 -2.02 -11.70 -3.96
CA ILE A 69 -2.10 -10.44 -3.21
C ILE A 69 -1.05 -10.44 -2.11
N ILE A 70 -0.23 -9.38 -2.05
CA ILE A 70 0.69 -9.12 -0.94
C ILE A 70 0.24 -7.84 -0.24
N PHE A 71 0.00 -7.92 1.07
CA PHE A 71 -0.41 -6.77 1.88
C PHE A 71 0.78 -6.14 2.59
N GLY A 72 0.94 -4.83 2.44
CA GLY A 72 1.92 -4.02 3.17
C GLY A 72 1.23 -3.08 4.16
N THR A 73 1.53 -3.19 5.45
CA THR A 73 0.92 -2.32 6.47
C THR A 73 1.94 -2.00 7.56
N PRO A 74 2.02 -0.75 8.05
CA PRO A 74 2.81 -0.45 9.22
C PRO A 74 2.11 -1.02 10.45
N THR A 75 2.91 -1.36 11.46
CA THR A 75 2.35 -1.85 12.72
C THR A 75 1.78 -0.69 13.53
N ARG A 76 0.57 -0.90 14.07
CA ARG A 76 -0.05 -0.03 15.08
C ARG A 76 -0.38 -0.90 16.28
N PHE A 77 0.47 -0.80 17.32
CA PHE A 77 0.34 -1.58 18.56
C PHE A 77 0.19 -3.10 18.32
N GLY A 78 1.01 -3.65 17.42
CA GLY A 78 1.00 -5.09 17.09
C GLY A 78 -0.09 -5.51 16.08
N ASN A 79 -0.94 -4.60 15.62
CA ASN A 79 -1.93 -4.84 14.57
C ASN A 79 -1.60 -4.10 13.27
N MET A 80 -2.37 -4.37 12.23
CA MET A 80 -2.40 -3.55 11.02
C MET A 80 -2.87 -2.12 11.32
N ALA A 81 -2.44 -1.15 10.51
CA ALA A 81 -3.02 0.19 10.55
C ALA A 81 -4.52 0.18 10.27
N GLY A 82 -5.26 1.11 10.88
CA GLY A 82 -6.72 1.20 10.74
C GLY A 82 -7.19 1.39 9.31
N GLN A 83 -6.39 2.05 8.46
CA GLN A 83 -6.64 2.23 7.03
C GLN A 83 -6.67 0.91 6.24
N MET A 84 -6.06 -0.15 6.77
CA MET A 84 -6.03 -1.49 6.17
C MET A 84 -7.13 -2.41 6.76
N ARG A 85 -7.84 -1.98 7.82
CA ARG A 85 -8.78 -2.81 8.59
C ARG A 85 -10.23 -2.59 8.18
#